data_AF-A0AAV3ILE1-F1
#
_entry.id   AF-A0AAV3ILE1-F1
#
_cell.length_a   1.000
_cell.length_b   1.000
_cell.length_c   1.000
_cell.angle_alpha   90.00
_cell.angle_beta   90.00
_cell.angle_gamma   90.00
#
_symmetry.space_group_name_H-M   'P 1'
#
loop_
_entity.id
_entity.type
_entity.pdbx_description
1 polymer ?
#
loop_
_entity_poly.entity_id
_entity_poly.type
_entity_poly.pdbx_seq_one_letter_code
_entity_poly.pdbx_strand_id
1 'polypeptide(L)'
;MGFNKDRFPRKSGIGILELDNQVYKLSDMNSDIIIYKDGNNKNIGSVDELVFKKDDDIVNIEIFKESNNNQYSKDIQLKVRNYNLTNYEPGFSFYGLVPASSISWGDNEKILSINIQNLNLFDKERNKFRVLDLEYNIPRNTSNILINKEIYPILRQNYGFAYVVNDQKKYSISLIGQTGAYPLEVIQEFNGHISIETTKENEKIVCGDRYKSCSGLSMDNDKKTFRFNNVKLGEDVFNGMIYIPGIID
;
A
#
# COMPACT_ATOMS: atom_id res chain seq x y z
N MET A 1 -16.71 -20.73 -1.19
CA MET A 1 -15.23 -20.78 -1.53
C MET A 1 -14.51 -19.60 -0.86
N GLY A 2 -14.20 -19.86 0.37
CA GLY A 2 -13.69 -19.24 1.61
C GLY A 2 -12.27 -18.72 1.44
N PHE A 3 -12.08 -17.38 1.19
CA PHE A 3 -10.80 -16.69 1.44
C PHE A 3 -9.84 -17.55 2.26
N ASN A 4 -8.82 -18.30 1.54
CA ASN A 4 -7.77 -19.03 2.29
C ASN A 4 -6.48 -18.20 2.34
N LYS A 5 -6.36 -17.38 3.29
CA LYS A 5 -5.25 -16.42 3.49
C LYS A 5 -3.90 -17.14 3.58
N ASP A 6 -3.85 -18.58 3.79
CA ASP A 6 -2.58 -19.33 3.94
C ASP A 6 -1.92 -19.56 2.57
N ARG A 7 -2.58 -19.17 1.55
CA ARG A 7 -2.01 -19.45 0.21
C ARG A 7 -1.22 -18.25 -0.28
N PHE A 8 -1.21 -17.15 0.56
CA PHE A 8 -0.44 -15.95 0.14
C PHE A 8 0.73 -15.75 1.11
N PRO A 9 1.88 -15.20 0.48
CA PRO A 9 2.94 -14.85 1.43
C PRO A 9 2.44 -13.91 2.53
N ARG A 10 2.92 -14.27 3.67
CA ARG A 10 2.51 -13.41 4.82
C ARG A 10 3.42 -12.18 4.90
N LYS A 11 2.63 -11.07 5.06
CA LYS A 11 3.45 -9.87 5.36
C LYS A 11 3.89 -9.84 6.83
N SER A 12 5.18 -10.36 7.14
CA SER A 12 5.75 -10.44 8.51
C SER A 12 6.01 -9.03 9.08
N GLY A 13 5.66 -8.76 10.39
CA GLY A 13 5.97 -7.48 11.07
C GLY A 13 4.80 -7.04 11.94
N ILE A 14 4.04 -7.99 12.68
CA ILE A 14 2.96 -7.63 13.62
C ILE A 14 3.43 -6.52 14.56
N GLY A 15 3.32 -5.26 14.07
CA GLY A 15 3.83 -4.11 14.84
C GLY A 15 2.82 -3.66 15.92
N ILE A 16 3.28 -3.68 17.15
CA ILE A 16 2.46 -3.16 18.27
C ILE A 16 2.72 -1.64 18.43
N LEU A 17 1.62 -1.01 18.43
CA LEU A 17 1.68 0.43 18.78
C LEU A 17 1.29 0.64 20.25
N GLU A 18 2.29 1.36 20.91
CA GLU A 18 1.89 1.80 22.28
C GLU A 18 1.53 3.29 22.29
N LEU A 19 0.31 3.50 22.67
CA LEU A 19 -0.20 4.89 22.82
C LEU A 19 -0.89 5.04 24.17
N ASP A 20 -0.28 5.91 24.99
CA ASP A 20 -0.86 6.17 26.33
C ASP A 20 -0.90 4.88 27.15
N ASN A 21 0.09 4.11 27.02
CA ASN A 21 0.27 2.87 27.81
C ASN A 21 -0.71 1.78 27.39
N GLN A 22 -1.35 2.05 26.23
CA GLN A 22 -2.17 0.97 25.65
C GLN A 22 -1.45 0.37 24.44
N VAL A 23 -1.84 -0.96 24.19
CA VAL A 23 -1.13 -1.64 23.09
C VAL A 23 -2.14 -1.96 21.98
N TYR A 24 -1.86 -1.40 20.76
CA TYR A 24 -2.66 -1.70 19.56
C TYR A 24 -1.90 -2.63 18.61
N LYS A 25 -2.79 -3.46 17.95
CA LYS A 25 -2.13 -4.34 16.94
C LYS A 25 -2.39 -3.82 15.53
N LEU A 26 -1.38 -3.92 14.79
CA LEU A 26 -1.54 -3.47 13.39
C LEU A 26 -2.55 -4.36 12.67
N SER A 27 -3.54 -3.74 12.17
CA SER A 27 -4.62 -4.51 11.52
C SER A 27 -4.63 -4.29 10.02
N ASP A 28 -4.04 -3.23 9.58
CA ASP A 28 -4.03 -2.95 8.12
C ASP A 28 -2.90 -1.95 7.81
N MET A 29 -2.26 -2.26 6.65
CA MET A 29 -1.29 -1.27 6.13
C MET A 29 -1.52 -1.09 4.62
N ASN A 30 -1.62 0.19 4.39
CA ASN A 30 -1.71 0.51 2.95
C ASN A 30 -0.78 1.68 2.59
N SER A 31 0.01 1.47 1.69
CA SER A 31 0.83 2.61 1.20
C SER A 31 0.22 3.18 -0.08
N ASP A 32 -0.40 4.37 0.11
CA ASP A 32 -0.93 5.17 -1.02
C ASP A 32 0.20 5.88 -1.76
N ILE A 33 0.43 5.51 -3.01
CA ILE A 33 1.10 6.65 -3.69
C ILE A 33 0.04 7.68 -4.10
N ILE A 34 -0.66 8.24 -3.02
CA ILE A 34 -1.54 9.36 -3.43
C ILE A 34 -0.67 10.55 -3.82
N ILE A 35 -0.35 10.74 -5.01
CA ILE A 35 0.21 12.01 -5.53
C ILE A 35 -0.76 13.15 -5.22
N TYR A 36 -0.99 13.58 -3.82
CA TYR A 36 -1.91 14.73 -3.68
C TYR A 36 -1.44 15.90 -4.54
N LYS A 37 -2.34 16.26 -5.44
CA LYS A 37 -2.15 17.34 -6.43
C LYS A 37 -2.11 18.71 -5.71
N ASP A 38 -0.92 19.45 -5.78
CA ASP A 38 -0.92 20.83 -5.24
C ASP A 38 -2.02 21.66 -5.91
N GLY A 39 -2.51 22.77 -5.26
CA GLY A 39 -3.44 23.81 -5.77
C GLY A 39 -3.31 24.03 -7.28
N ASN A 40 -2.22 23.31 -7.99
CA ASN A 40 -2.03 23.38 -9.46
C ASN A 40 -2.13 22.00 -10.10
N ASN A 41 -2.56 20.98 -9.31
CA ASN A 41 -2.82 19.62 -9.82
C ASN A 41 -1.51 18.88 -10.16
N LYS A 42 -0.37 19.31 -9.60
CA LYS A 42 0.91 18.59 -9.77
C LYS A 42 1.12 17.58 -8.63
N ASN A 43 1.56 16.41 -9.07
CA ASN A 43 1.80 15.29 -8.15
C ASN A 43 2.96 15.58 -7.20
N ILE A 44 2.68 15.60 -5.75
CA ILE A 44 3.78 16.19 -4.96
C ILE A 44 4.21 15.17 -3.90
N GLY A 45 3.70 13.72 -3.94
CA GLY A 45 4.32 12.82 -2.96
C GLY A 45 3.44 11.59 -2.71
N SER A 46 3.85 10.74 -1.68
CA SER A 46 3.10 9.51 -1.35
C SER A 46 2.70 9.51 0.13
N VAL A 47 1.58 8.75 0.44
CA VAL A 47 1.14 8.62 1.85
C VAL A 47 1.05 7.14 2.21
N ASP A 48 1.77 6.88 3.33
CA ASP A 48 1.56 5.53 3.93
C ASP A 48 0.59 5.61 5.11
N GLU A 49 -0.44 4.68 5.02
CA GLU A 49 -1.40 4.63 6.16
C GLU A 49 -1.27 3.32 6.93
N LEU A 50 -1.09 3.56 8.23
CA LEU A 50 -1.09 2.40 9.16
C LEU A 50 -2.30 2.44 10.08
N VAL A 51 -2.98 1.21 10.09
CA VAL A 51 -4.18 1.15 10.97
C VAL A 51 -3.91 0.14 12.09
N PHE A 52 -4.09 0.70 13.31
CA PHE A 52 -3.91 -0.15 14.52
C PHE A 52 -5.25 -0.27 15.26
N LYS A 53 -5.50 -1.58 15.62
CA LYS A 53 -6.82 -1.77 16.27
C LYS A 53 -6.64 -2.43 17.63
N LYS A 54 -7.44 -2.00 18.55
CA LYS A 54 -7.71 -2.64 19.85
C LYS A 54 -9.21 -2.66 20.12
N ASP A 55 -9.82 -3.90 19.93
CA ASP A 55 -11.30 -3.95 20.00
C ASP A 55 -11.94 -2.94 19.06
N ASP A 56 -12.83 -1.99 19.56
CA ASP A 56 -13.49 -1.05 18.63
C ASP A 56 -12.71 0.26 18.53
N ASP A 57 -11.57 0.30 19.15
CA ASP A 57 -10.72 1.51 19.07
C ASP A 57 -9.68 1.39 17.94
N ILE A 58 -9.59 2.49 17.20
CA ILE A 58 -8.71 2.46 16.02
C ILE A 58 -7.76 3.67 16.11
N VAL A 59 -6.49 3.30 15.78
CA VAL A 59 -5.52 4.40 15.62
C VAL A 59 -5.00 4.35 14.18
N ASN A 60 -5.17 5.53 13.56
CA ASN A 60 -4.70 5.65 12.17
C ASN A 60 -3.48 6.59 12.10
N ILE A 61 -2.49 6.02 11.43
CA ILE A 61 -1.30 6.87 11.26
C ILE A 61 -1.04 7.03 9.76
N GLU A 62 -0.95 8.33 9.39
CA GLU A 62 -0.55 8.62 7.99
C GLU A 62 0.81 9.29 7.93
N ILE A 63 1.63 8.75 7.02
CA ILE A 63 3.00 9.26 6.86
C ILE A 63 3.13 9.80 5.43
N PHE A 64 3.54 11.12 5.38
CA PHE A 64 3.54 11.77 4.06
C PHE A 64 4.99 11.90 3.57
N LYS A 65 5.10 11.33 2.35
CA LYS A 65 6.42 11.46 1.70
C LYS A 65 6.30 12.47 0.55
N GLU A 66 7.18 13.46 0.56
CA GLU A 66 7.15 14.47 -0.52
C GLU A 66 8.07 14.03 -1.67
N SER A 67 7.76 14.22 -2.97
CA SER A 67 8.42 13.76 -4.20
C SER A 67 9.49 14.78 -4.63
N ASN A 68 9.68 16.06 -3.81
CA ASN A 68 10.65 17.03 -4.35
C ASN A 68 12.05 16.76 -3.78
N ASN A 69 13.02 16.32 -4.72
CA ASN A 69 14.49 16.13 -4.74
C ASN A 69 15.23 17.38 -4.25
N ASN A 70 14.53 18.41 -3.55
CA ASN A 70 15.47 19.42 -3.02
C ASN A 70 16.01 19.02 -1.64
N GLN A 71 17.01 18.10 -1.68
CA GLN A 71 18.18 17.70 -0.88
C GLN A 71 18.45 18.69 0.27
N TYR A 72 17.42 18.75 1.27
CA TYR A 72 17.83 19.07 2.66
C TYR A 72 16.70 18.67 3.61
N SER A 73 16.74 17.48 4.30
CA SER A 73 16.22 17.01 5.60
C SER A 73 14.93 17.72 5.98
N LYS A 74 13.86 17.48 5.11
CA LYS A 74 12.59 18.07 5.61
C LYS A 74 11.86 17.03 6.47
N ASP A 75 11.83 17.37 7.78
CA ASP A 75 10.91 16.64 8.67
C ASP A 75 9.76 16.00 7.87
N ILE A 76 9.42 14.82 8.26
CA ILE A 76 8.31 14.04 7.65
C ILE A 76 6.99 14.38 8.36
N GLN A 77 6.06 14.70 7.45
CA GLN A 77 4.72 14.99 8.02
C GLN A 77 4.03 13.71 8.47
N LEU A 78 3.37 13.87 9.69
CA LEU A 78 2.70 12.70 10.31
C LEU A 78 1.32 13.14 10.80
N LYS A 79 0.34 12.34 10.46
CA LYS A 79 -1.00 12.51 11.04
C LYS A 79 -1.42 11.26 11.81
N VAL A 80 -1.86 11.53 13.08
CA VAL A 80 -2.33 10.42 13.92
C VAL A 80 -3.75 10.72 14.40
N ARG A 81 -4.57 9.71 14.15
CA ARG A 81 -5.97 9.87 14.61
C ARG A 81 -6.43 8.63 15.38
N ASN A 82 -7.16 8.97 16.34
CA ASN A 82 -7.76 7.88 17.15
C ASN A 82 -9.28 8.05 17.19
N TYR A 83 -9.97 6.91 16.87
CA TYR A 83 -11.44 6.99 16.98
C TYR A 83 -12.03 5.62 17.27
N ASN A 84 -13.36 5.67 17.73
CA ASN A 84 -14.07 4.41 18.03
C ASN A 84 -15.01 4.05 16.87
N LEU A 85 -14.88 2.72 16.45
CA LEU A 85 -15.63 2.28 15.27
C LEU A 85 -17.14 2.29 15.55
N THR A 86 -17.62 2.21 16.74
CA THR A 86 -19.06 2.09 17.04
C THR A 86 -19.73 3.47 17.02
N ASN A 87 -19.03 4.47 17.37
CA ASN A 87 -19.75 5.76 17.44
C ASN A 87 -18.99 6.85 16.68
N TYR A 88 -17.90 6.44 15.94
CA TYR A 88 -17.03 7.32 15.13
C TYR A 88 -16.71 8.61 15.88
N GLU A 89 -16.76 8.46 17.21
CA GLU A 89 -16.41 9.67 17.98
C GLU A 89 -14.88 9.84 18.02
N PRO A 90 -14.40 11.10 17.55
CA PRO A 90 -12.95 11.33 17.54
C PRO A 90 -12.39 11.41 18.97
N GLY A 91 -11.51 10.41 19.18
CA GLY A 91 -10.84 10.41 20.51
C GLY A 91 -9.68 11.42 20.55
N PHE A 92 -8.80 11.47 19.39
CA PHE A 92 -7.55 12.27 19.39
C PHE A 92 -7.08 12.44 17.94
N SER A 93 -6.61 13.71 17.72
CA SER A 93 -5.98 13.89 16.39
C SER A 93 -4.71 14.74 16.53
N PHE A 94 -3.76 14.30 15.83
CA PHE A 94 -2.47 15.03 15.80
C PHE A 94 -2.02 15.18 14.34
N TYR A 95 -1.47 16.40 14.19
CA TYR A 95 -0.82 16.67 12.89
C TYR A 95 0.49 17.43 13.11
N GLY A 96 1.59 16.74 12.66
CA GLY A 96 2.86 17.42 12.96
C GLY A 96 4.00 16.79 12.14
N LEU A 97 5.25 17.30 12.49
CA LEU A 97 6.43 16.84 11.73
C LEU A 97 7.34 15.99 12.62
N VAL A 98 7.96 15.01 11.98
CA VAL A 98 8.99 14.23 12.69
C VAL A 98 10.28 14.28 11.89
N PRO A 99 11.40 14.09 12.66
CA PRO A 99 12.69 14.15 11.95
C PRO A 99 12.77 13.09 10.84
N ALA A 100 13.40 13.42 9.77
CA ALA A 100 13.52 12.53 8.60
C ALA A 100 14.29 11.25 8.98
N SER A 101 15.11 11.40 10.05
CA SER A 101 15.85 10.20 10.49
C SER A 101 14.92 9.15 11.12
N SER A 102 13.71 9.53 11.48
CA SER A 102 12.79 8.60 12.17
C SER A 102 12.08 7.67 11.17
N ILE A 103 12.09 8.09 9.96
CA ILE A 103 11.35 7.30 8.97
C ILE A 103 12.16 7.25 7.68
N SER A 104 12.25 6.03 7.12
CA SER A 104 12.98 5.92 5.84
C SER A 104 12.32 4.85 4.96
N TRP A 105 12.60 5.12 3.67
CA TRP A 105 12.10 4.14 2.68
C TRP A 105 13.29 3.41 2.05
N GLY A 106 13.47 2.08 2.43
CA GLY A 106 14.65 1.30 1.97
C GLY A 106 14.26 0.23 0.94
N ASP A 107 15.29 -0.40 0.38
CA ASP A 107 15.14 -1.49 -0.60
C ASP A 107 14.24 -1.06 -1.77
N ASN A 108 14.69 0.13 -2.37
CA ASN A 108 13.95 0.69 -3.52
C ASN A 108 12.46 0.90 -3.20
N GLU A 109 12.25 1.29 -1.96
CA GLU A 109 10.92 1.70 -1.47
C GLU A 109 10.06 0.49 -1.09
N LYS A 110 10.71 -0.69 -1.08
CA LYS A 110 9.92 -1.91 -0.74
C LYS A 110 9.73 -2.01 0.78
N ILE A 111 10.57 -1.17 1.48
CA ILE A 111 10.46 -1.30 2.95
C ILE A 111 10.30 0.11 3.53
N LEU A 112 9.22 0.26 4.32
CA LEU A 112 9.07 1.47 5.17
C LEU A 112 9.60 1.20 6.59
N SER A 113 10.69 1.96 6.89
CA SER A 113 11.26 1.80 8.24
C SER A 113 10.87 2.98 9.13
N ILE A 114 10.30 2.63 10.31
CA ILE A 114 9.85 3.67 11.25
C ILE A 114 10.57 3.43 12.60
N ASN A 115 11.14 4.53 13.01
CA ASN A 115 11.80 4.47 14.32
C ASN A 115 11.48 5.74 15.12
N ILE A 116 10.27 5.81 15.57
CA ILE A 116 9.84 6.97 16.38
C ILE A 116 9.76 6.56 17.86
N GLN A 117 10.57 7.36 18.62
CA GLN A 117 10.53 7.06 20.06
C GLN A 117 10.16 8.33 20.84
N ASN A 118 9.15 8.14 21.65
CA ASN A 118 8.76 9.17 22.64
C ASN A 118 8.35 10.47 21.94
N LEU A 119 7.60 10.27 20.89
CA LEU A 119 7.06 11.49 20.25
C LEU A 119 5.85 12.03 21.02
N ASN A 120 5.97 13.33 21.38
CA ASN A 120 4.85 13.96 22.12
C ASN A 120 3.78 14.48 21.15
N LEU A 121 2.63 13.89 21.34
CA LEU A 121 1.52 14.29 20.45
C LEU A 121 0.62 15.28 21.21
N PHE A 122 0.68 16.52 20.76
CA PHE A 122 -0.16 17.52 21.45
C PHE A 122 -1.44 17.78 20.65
N ASP A 123 -2.55 17.48 21.30
CA ASP A 123 -3.88 17.71 20.71
C ASP A 123 -4.38 19.10 21.14
N LYS A 124 -4.36 19.97 20.21
CA LYS A 124 -4.71 21.38 20.59
C LYS A 124 -6.20 21.50 20.93
N GLU A 125 -6.95 20.72 20.36
CA GLU A 125 -8.41 20.85 20.58
C GLU A 125 -8.81 20.35 21.97
N ARG A 126 -8.10 19.48 22.47
CA ARG A 126 -8.53 18.88 23.76
C ARG A 126 -7.47 19.15 24.83
N ASN A 127 -6.44 19.91 24.50
CA ASN A 127 -5.33 20.23 25.42
C ASN A 127 -4.81 19.00 26.16
N LYS A 128 -4.50 17.97 25.40
CA LYS A 128 -3.99 16.71 26.00
C LYS A 128 -2.72 16.27 25.26
N PHE A 129 -1.78 15.63 26.15
CA PHE A 129 -0.54 15.09 25.56
C PHE A 129 -0.59 13.56 25.56
N ARG A 130 0.00 13.13 24.43
CA ARG A 130 0.19 11.66 24.35
C ARG A 130 1.58 11.37 23.76
N VAL A 131 2.00 10.17 24.23
CA VAL A 131 3.34 9.81 23.71
C VAL A 131 3.20 8.62 22.75
N LEU A 132 3.84 8.88 21.55
CA LEU A 132 3.82 7.80 20.54
C LEU A 132 5.19 7.16 20.42
N ASP A 133 5.13 5.75 20.54
CA ASP A 133 6.33 4.95 20.22
C ASP A 133 6.01 3.93 19.12
N LEU A 134 6.85 4.13 18.11
CA LEU A 134 6.64 3.19 16.99
C LEU A 134 7.97 2.75 16.39
N GLU A 135 8.15 1.40 16.32
CA GLU A 135 9.37 0.88 15.67
C GLU A 135 9.02 -0.33 14.80
N TYR A 136 9.18 0.01 13.40
CA TYR A 136 8.84 -1.13 12.53
C TYR A 136 9.56 -0.98 11.19
N ASN A 137 9.73 -2.22 10.69
CA ASN A 137 10.01 -2.31 9.23
C ASN A 137 8.83 -2.99 8.52
N ILE A 138 8.37 -2.14 7.60
CA ILE A 138 7.11 -2.66 7.03
C ILE A 138 7.31 -2.81 5.51
N PRO A 139 7.10 -4.09 5.02
CA PRO A 139 7.14 -4.23 3.57
C PRO A 139 5.99 -3.48 2.89
N ARG A 140 6.34 -2.82 1.66
CA ARG A 140 5.37 -1.93 0.98
C ARG A 140 5.06 -2.49 -0.42
N ASN A 141 3.71 -2.35 -0.69
CA ASN A 141 3.46 -2.54 -2.13
C ASN A 141 4.11 -1.41 -2.95
N THR A 142 4.84 -1.85 -3.98
CA THR A 142 5.46 -0.80 -4.80
C THR A 142 5.31 -1.17 -6.28
N SER A 143 5.23 -0.05 -7.04
CA SER A 143 5.15 -0.32 -8.49
C SER A 143 5.84 0.79 -9.27
N ASN A 144 6.44 0.40 -10.41
CA ASN A 144 6.90 1.40 -11.39
C ASN A 144 6.36 1.05 -12.79
N ILE A 145 5.17 0.64 -12.75
CA ILE A 145 4.56 0.13 -13.98
C ILE A 145 4.29 1.32 -14.92
N LEU A 146 4.66 1.07 -16.21
CA LEU A 146 4.29 1.98 -17.31
C LEU A 146 3.28 1.30 -18.25
N ILE A 147 2.24 2.05 -18.47
CA ILE A 147 1.30 1.58 -19.51
C ILE A 147 1.32 2.58 -20.67
N ASN A 148 1.74 1.99 -21.89
CA ASN A 148 1.91 2.86 -23.07
C ASN A 148 2.76 4.09 -22.74
N LYS A 149 3.84 3.85 -21.92
CA LYS A 149 4.92 4.82 -21.61
C LYS A 149 4.44 5.86 -20.59
N GLU A 150 3.22 5.59 -20.02
CA GLU A 150 2.77 6.45 -18.91
C GLU A 150 2.91 5.74 -17.56
N ILE A 151 3.21 6.60 -16.55
CA ILE A 151 3.43 6.01 -15.21
C ILE A 151 2.07 5.79 -14.53
N TYR A 152 1.93 4.55 -13.99
CA TYR A 152 0.68 4.21 -13.29
C TYR A 152 1.02 3.69 -11.88
N PRO A 153 0.98 4.51 -10.92
CA PRO A 153 1.23 4.02 -9.54
C PRO A 153 0.07 3.18 -9.01
N ILE A 154 0.35 2.41 -7.96
CA ILE A 154 -0.69 1.57 -7.34
C ILE A 154 -1.54 2.43 -6.39
N LEU A 155 -2.91 2.39 -6.62
CA LEU A 155 -3.86 3.09 -5.73
C LEU A 155 -4.26 2.20 -4.55
N ARG A 156 -4.41 2.84 -3.29
CA ARG A 156 -4.69 2.39 -1.91
C ARG A 156 -6.11 1.85 -1.79
N GLN A 157 -7.00 2.14 -2.85
CA GLN A 157 -8.40 1.88 -2.41
C GLN A 157 -8.89 0.58 -3.03
N ASN A 158 -8.52 -0.63 -2.38
CA ASN A 158 -9.62 -1.55 -2.77
C ASN A 158 -9.70 -2.72 -1.77
N TYR A 159 -10.70 -2.87 -0.96
CA TYR A 159 -11.40 -4.02 -0.36
C TYR A 159 -11.24 -5.29 -1.21
N GLY A 160 -10.22 -6.28 -0.83
CA GLY A 160 -10.11 -7.61 -1.48
C GLY A 160 -8.84 -7.71 -2.35
N PHE A 161 -7.71 -7.15 -1.79
CA PHE A 161 -6.42 -6.99 -2.51
C PHE A 161 -5.85 -8.36 -2.90
N ALA A 162 -6.31 -9.32 -2.37
CA ALA A 162 -5.86 -10.68 -2.72
C ALA A 162 -6.90 -11.70 -2.24
N TYR A 163 -7.25 -12.52 -3.13
CA TYR A 163 -8.22 -13.57 -2.75
C TYR A 163 -8.01 -14.80 -3.65
N VAL A 164 -8.71 -15.90 -3.10
CA VAL A 164 -8.54 -17.16 -3.87
C VAL A 164 -9.91 -17.55 -4.44
N VAL A 165 -9.93 -17.83 -5.68
CA VAL A 165 -11.10 -18.45 -6.31
C VAL A 165 -10.67 -19.78 -6.96
N ASN A 166 -11.32 -20.88 -6.34
CA ASN A 166 -10.87 -22.23 -6.75
C ASN A 166 -9.38 -22.42 -6.50
N ASP A 167 -8.57 -22.65 -7.59
CA ASP A 167 -7.13 -22.91 -7.35
C ASP A 167 -6.30 -21.69 -7.80
N GLN A 168 -6.96 -20.56 -7.92
CA GLN A 168 -6.23 -19.37 -8.43
C GLN A 168 -6.04 -18.36 -7.27
N LYS A 169 -4.74 -17.88 -7.26
CA LYS A 169 -4.51 -16.70 -6.39
C LYS A 169 -4.64 -15.40 -7.20
N LYS A 170 -5.49 -14.54 -6.65
CA LYS A 170 -5.76 -13.34 -7.46
C LYS A 170 -5.39 -12.09 -6.64
N TYR A 171 -4.64 -11.26 -7.41
CA TYR A 171 -4.29 -9.95 -6.81
C TYR A 171 -5.03 -8.85 -7.58
N SER A 172 -5.99 -8.21 -6.83
CA SER A 172 -6.72 -7.08 -7.45
C SER A 172 -5.98 -5.76 -7.20
N ILE A 173 -5.53 -5.20 -8.34
CA ILE A 173 -4.65 -4.02 -8.22
C ILE A 173 -5.31 -2.86 -8.97
N SER A 174 -5.38 -1.75 -8.25
CA SER A 174 -5.87 -0.53 -8.93
C SER A 174 -4.70 0.43 -9.22
N LEU A 175 -4.54 0.65 -10.51
CA LEU A 175 -3.47 1.57 -10.93
C LEU A 175 -4.09 2.92 -11.32
N ILE A 176 -3.29 3.99 -11.08
CA ILE A 176 -3.89 5.31 -11.34
C ILE A 176 -2.92 6.08 -12.25
N GLY A 177 -3.46 6.38 -13.42
CA GLY A 177 -2.68 7.20 -14.37
C GLY A 177 -3.35 8.55 -14.61
N GLN A 178 -2.85 9.36 -15.44
CA GLN A 178 -3.45 10.67 -15.79
C GLN A 178 -4.87 10.53 -16.31
N THR A 179 -5.14 9.45 -16.91
CA THR A 179 -6.46 9.31 -17.60
C THR A 179 -7.45 8.57 -16.71
N GLY A 180 -6.98 8.28 -15.48
CA GLY A 180 -7.94 7.65 -14.54
C GLY A 180 -7.44 6.30 -14.03
N ALA A 181 -8.35 5.64 -13.28
CA ALA A 181 -7.99 4.36 -12.63
C ALA A 181 -7.95 3.22 -13.67
N TYR A 182 -6.96 2.41 -13.47
CA TYR A 182 -6.83 1.19 -14.29
C TYR A 182 -6.87 -0.07 -13.40
N PRO A 183 -8.03 -0.75 -13.45
CA PRO A 183 -8.10 -1.97 -12.62
C PRO A 183 -7.33 -3.14 -13.28
N LEU A 184 -6.57 -3.77 -12.50
CA LEU A 184 -5.74 -4.88 -13.01
C LEU A 184 -5.81 -6.04 -12.03
N GLU A 185 -5.96 -7.20 -12.68
CA GLU A 185 -5.87 -8.41 -11.84
C GLU A 185 -4.69 -9.27 -12.32
N VAL A 186 -3.84 -9.51 -11.34
CA VAL A 186 -2.80 -10.51 -11.63
C VAL A 186 -3.21 -11.86 -11.02
N ILE A 187 -3.13 -12.90 -11.89
CA ILE A 187 -3.68 -14.20 -11.46
C ILE A 187 -2.56 -15.24 -11.55
N GLN A 188 -2.28 -15.73 -10.33
CA GLN A 188 -1.42 -16.94 -10.33
C GLN A 188 -2.27 -18.21 -10.51
N GLU A 189 -1.94 -18.86 -11.69
CA GLU A 189 -2.78 -20.04 -12.03
C GLU A 189 -2.22 -21.31 -11.39
N PHE A 190 -2.98 -22.41 -11.27
CA PHE A 190 -2.65 -23.66 -10.55
C PHE A 190 -1.31 -24.23 -11.01
N ASN A 191 -0.92 -24.09 -12.28
CA ASN A 191 0.34 -24.72 -12.74
C ASN A 191 1.49 -23.71 -12.75
N GLY A 192 1.19 -22.57 -12.03
CA GLY A 192 2.32 -21.62 -11.90
C GLY A 192 2.33 -20.58 -13.02
N HIS A 193 1.38 -20.80 -14.07
CA HIS A 193 1.28 -19.75 -15.09
C HIS A 193 0.71 -18.45 -14.50
N ILE A 194 1.16 -17.39 -15.07
CA ILE A 194 0.63 -16.10 -14.58
C ILE A 194 -0.15 -15.42 -15.71
N SER A 195 -1.40 -15.08 -15.33
CA SER A 195 -2.22 -14.34 -16.30
C SER A 195 -2.69 -13.01 -15.68
N ILE A 196 -3.12 -12.15 -16.59
CA ILE A 196 -3.63 -10.86 -16.07
C ILE A 196 -4.93 -10.52 -16.80
N GLU A 197 -5.69 -9.69 -16.11
CA GLU A 197 -6.95 -9.28 -16.77
C GLU A 197 -7.36 -7.90 -16.24
N THR A 198 -8.11 -7.22 -17.15
CA THR A 198 -8.69 -5.93 -16.75
C THR A 198 -10.10 -5.80 -17.35
N THR A 199 -10.84 -4.89 -16.73
CA THR A 199 -12.17 -4.59 -17.30
C THR A 199 -12.21 -3.14 -17.78
N LYS A 200 -12.37 -3.03 -19.09
CA LYS A 200 -12.53 -1.69 -19.70
C LYS A 200 -13.85 -1.63 -20.49
N GLU A 201 -14.66 -0.51 -20.16
CA GLU A 201 -15.92 -0.30 -20.90
C GLU A 201 -16.80 -1.55 -20.83
N ASN A 202 -16.73 -2.24 -19.66
CA ASN A 202 -17.57 -3.41 -19.35
C ASN A 202 -17.15 -4.65 -20.14
N GLU A 203 -15.95 -4.52 -20.70
CA GLU A 203 -15.45 -5.73 -21.37
C GLU A 203 -14.18 -6.23 -20.65
N LYS A 204 -14.26 -7.59 -20.57
CA LYS A 204 -13.08 -8.21 -19.92
C LYS A 204 -12.00 -8.50 -20.98
N ILE A 205 -10.84 -7.95 -20.65
CA ILE A 205 -9.67 -8.25 -21.51
C ILE A 205 -8.66 -9.10 -20.72
N VAL A 206 -8.18 -10.13 -21.50
CA VAL A 206 -7.35 -11.07 -20.71
C VAL A 206 -6.08 -11.38 -21.51
N CYS A 207 -4.97 -11.62 -20.82
CA CYS A 207 -3.73 -12.18 -21.37
C CYS A 207 -3.31 -13.41 -20.54
N GLY A 208 -3.22 -14.53 -21.22
CA GLY A 208 -2.88 -15.79 -20.54
C GLY A 208 -4.13 -16.46 -19.95
N ASP A 209 -3.86 -17.69 -19.50
CA ASP A 209 -4.92 -18.44 -18.79
C ASP A 209 -4.31 -19.61 -18.00
N ARG A 210 -5.22 -20.54 -17.65
CA ARG A 210 -4.73 -21.63 -16.78
C ARG A 210 -3.75 -22.54 -17.51
N TYR A 211 -3.71 -22.41 -18.83
CA TYR A 211 -2.86 -23.38 -19.55
C TYR A 211 -1.67 -22.67 -20.19
N LYS A 212 -1.78 -21.30 -20.22
CA LYS A 212 -0.70 -20.57 -20.90
C LYS A 212 -0.46 -19.23 -20.17
N SER A 213 0.91 -19.00 -20.01
CA SER A 213 1.24 -17.73 -19.34
C SER A 213 1.10 -16.54 -20.31
N CYS A 214 0.77 -15.45 -19.73
CA CYS A 214 0.80 -14.19 -20.51
C CYS A 214 2.24 -13.85 -20.93
N SER A 215 2.39 -13.69 -22.19
CA SER A 215 3.75 -13.45 -22.71
C SER A 215 4.34 -12.16 -22.13
N GLY A 216 5.67 -12.29 -21.63
CA GLY A 216 6.38 -11.08 -21.15
C GLY A 216 6.11 -10.83 -19.66
N LEU A 217 5.16 -11.63 -19.11
CA LEU A 217 4.89 -11.50 -17.66
C LEU A 217 5.59 -12.64 -16.90
N SER A 218 6.28 -12.22 -15.85
CA SER A 218 6.95 -13.26 -15.04
C SER A 218 6.92 -12.85 -13.56
N MET A 219 7.24 -13.83 -12.78
CA MET A 219 7.34 -13.59 -11.31
C MET A 219 8.74 -13.96 -10.83
N ASP A 220 9.25 -13.02 -9.98
CA ASP A 220 10.58 -13.33 -9.45
C ASP A 220 10.54 -14.52 -8.46
N ASN A 221 11.71 -14.93 -8.01
CA ASN A 221 11.83 -16.11 -7.12
C ASN A 221 11.27 -15.84 -5.73
N ASP A 222 11.17 -14.51 -5.43
CA ASP A 222 10.62 -14.19 -4.09
C ASP A 222 9.09 -14.32 -4.07
N LYS A 223 8.55 -14.64 -5.26
CA LYS A 223 7.11 -14.91 -5.44
C LYS A 223 6.28 -13.71 -4.99
N LYS A 224 6.94 -12.54 -4.97
CA LYS A 224 6.23 -11.33 -4.52
C LYS A 224 6.35 -10.22 -5.58
N THR A 225 7.24 -10.51 -6.53
CA THR A 225 7.49 -9.44 -7.51
C THR A 225 7.07 -9.92 -8.90
N PHE A 226 6.19 -9.10 -9.49
CA PHE A 226 5.76 -9.38 -10.86
C PHE A 226 6.44 -8.41 -11.84
N ARG A 227 7.05 -9.08 -12.98
CA ARG A 227 7.75 -8.22 -13.96
C ARG A 227 7.00 -8.24 -15.30
N PHE A 228 6.93 -7.00 -15.74
CA PHE A 228 6.25 -6.83 -17.03
C PHE A 228 7.27 -6.37 -18.08
N ASN A 229 7.37 -7.20 -19.12
CA ASN A 229 8.26 -6.83 -20.22
C ASN A 229 7.50 -6.92 -21.56
N ASN A 230 7.08 -5.75 -21.92
CA ASN A 230 6.27 -5.62 -23.16
C ASN A 230 5.05 -6.56 -23.13
N VAL A 231 4.39 -6.53 -22.07
CA VAL A 231 3.17 -7.37 -21.94
C VAL A 231 2.00 -6.64 -22.61
N LYS A 232 1.36 -7.43 -23.49
CA LYS A 232 0.20 -6.82 -24.20
C LYS A 232 -1.11 -7.29 -23.55
N LEU A 233 -1.92 -6.34 -23.19
CA LEU A 233 -3.30 -6.59 -22.71
C LEU A 233 -4.27 -5.69 -23.47
N GLY A 234 -4.89 -6.32 -24.58
CA GLY A 234 -5.62 -5.46 -25.55
C GLY A 234 -4.68 -4.52 -26.30
N GLU A 235 -4.99 -3.17 -26.26
CA GLU A 235 -4.13 -2.20 -26.98
C GLU A 235 -3.07 -1.62 -26.05
N ASP A 236 -3.11 -2.05 -24.82
CA ASP A 236 -2.16 -1.48 -23.84
C ASP A 236 -0.90 -2.35 -23.74
N VAL A 237 0.16 -1.64 -23.50
CA VAL A 237 1.44 -2.36 -23.33
C VAL A 237 2.01 -1.99 -21.95
N PHE A 238 2.28 -3.11 -21.21
CA PHE A 238 2.76 -2.90 -19.83
C PHE A 238 4.27 -3.16 -19.79
N ASN A 239 4.97 -2.22 -19.04
CA ASN A 239 6.39 -2.40 -18.69
C ASN A 239 6.62 -1.99 -17.24
N GLY A 240 7.57 -2.73 -16.59
CA GLY A 240 7.90 -2.35 -15.20
C GLY A 240 7.66 -3.52 -14.24
N MET A 241 7.40 -3.12 -12.97
CA MET A 241 7.26 -4.20 -11.96
C MET A 241 6.24 -3.78 -10.90
N ILE A 242 5.63 -4.81 -10.41
CA ILE A 242 4.77 -4.62 -9.22
C ILE A 242 5.24 -5.58 -8.12
N TYR A 243 5.56 -4.97 -6.95
CA TYR A 243 5.93 -5.78 -5.77
C TYR A 243 4.79 -5.81 -4.74
N ILE A 244 4.43 -7.07 -4.38
CA ILE A 244 3.38 -7.26 -3.35
C ILE A 244 3.91 -8.23 -2.29
N PRO A 245 4.26 -7.68 -1.11
CA PRO A 245 5.00 -8.43 -0.09
C PRO A 245 4.13 -9.51 0.57
N GLY A 246 2.79 -9.40 0.35
CA GLY A 246 1.93 -10.44 0.92
C GLY A 246 0.72 -9.81 1.63
N ILE A 247 -0.14 -10.73 2.38
CA ILE A 247 -1.37 -10.23 3.06
C ILE A 247 -1.15 -10.23 4.57
N ILE A 248 -1.69 -9.13 5.20
CA ILE A 248 -1.54 -9.05 6.67
C ILE A 248 -2.49 -10.08 7.33
N ASP A 249 -2.01 -10.98 8.17
CA ASP A 249 -2.88 -11.94 8.89
C ASP A 249 -3.78 -11.21 9.89
#